data_AF-A0A4P5V7Q7-F1
#
_entry.id   AF-A0A4P5V7Q7-F1
#
_cell.length_a   1.000
_cell.length_b   1.000
_cell.length_c   1.000
_cell.angle_alpha   90.00
_cell.angle_beta   90.00
_cell.angle_gamma   90.00
#
_symmetry.space_group_name_H-M   'P 1'
#
loop_
_entity.id
_entity.type
_entity.pdbx_description
1 polymer ?
#
loop_
_entity_poly.entity_id
_entity_poly.type
_entity_poly.pdbx_seq_one_letter_code
_entity_poly.pdbx_strand_id
1 'polypeptide(L)'
;MQGNLSQAVTSPTHPYRGHLVPGSRWRTRTRRHRGQVHEVVRLSADGRGVYVCSVGRGPRQHANKTYHVKVDAFLMGMEPVAAAVVK
;
A
#
# COMPACT_ATOMS: atom_id res chain seq x y z
N MET A 1 -23.21 -0.49 33.65
CA MET A 1 -22.80 -1.58 32.73
C MET A 1 -23.20 -1.13 31.33
N GLN A 2 -22.24 -0.56 30.59
CA GLN A 2 -21.62 -1.11 29.37
C GLN A 2 -22.55 -1.18 28.14
N GLY A 3 -22.14 -0.50 27.08
CA GLY A 3 -22.77 -0.44 25.75
C GLY A 3 -22.77 1.02 25.28
N ASN A 4 -21.99 1.47 24.30
CA ASN A 4 -21.79 0.88 22.99
C ASN A 4 -20.46 1.43 22.41
N LEU A 5 -19.48 0.55 22.21
CA LEU A 5 -18.21 0.85 21.54
C LEU A 5 -18.39 0.70 20.03
N SER A 6 -18.65 1.80 19.32
CA SER A 6 -18.33 1.91 17.90
C SER A 6 -18.59 3.33 17.41
N GLN A 7 -17.81 4.30 17.91
CA GLN A 7 -17.41 5.39 17.03
C GLN A 7 -16.52 4.77 15.94
N ALA A 8 -17.15 4.29 14.87
CA ALA A 8 -16.47 4.09 13.61
C ALA A 8 -16.03 5.49 13.17
N VAL A 9 -14.81 5.85 13.55
CA VAL A 9 -14.14 7.06 13.08
C VAL A 9 -14.08 6.91 11.56
N THR A 10 -15.01 7.57 10.89
CA THR A 10 -15.01 7.79 9.45
C THR A 10 -13.87 8.75 9.15
N SER A 11 -12.63 8.28 9.31
CA SER A 11 -11.49 8.89 8.65
C SER A 11 -11.83 8.88 7.16
N PRO A 12 -11.64 10.00 6.43
CA PRO A 12 -11.84 10.01 4.99
C PRO A 12 -11.00 8.87 4.44
N THR A 13 -11.69 7.83 3.97
CA THR A 13 -11.01 6.63 3.53
C THR A 13 -10.28 7.02 2.27
N HIS A 14 -8.94 7.04 2.32
CA HIS A 14 -8.12 7.46 1.20
C HIS A 14 -8.63 6.79 -0.09
N PRO A 15 -8.79 7.52 -1.20
CA PRO A 15 -9.57 7.07 -2.36
C PRO A 15 -9.08 5.72 -2.92
N TYR A 16 -7.80 5.40 -2.71
CA TYR A 16 -7.21 4.16 -3.19
C TYR A 16 -7.22 2.99 -2.19
N ARG A 17 -7.82 3.14 -1.00
CA ARG A 17 -7.82 2.06 0.00
C ARG A 17 -8.49 0.78 -0.51
N GLY A 18 -9.54 0.90 -1.34
CA GLY A 18 -10.19 -0.25 -1.99
C GLY A 18 -9.31 -0.98 -3.02
N HIS A 19 -8.20 -0.37 -3.45
CA HIS A 19 -7.25 -0.96 -4.41
C HIS A 19 -6.08 -1.67 -3.73
N LEU A 20 -6.01 -1.64 -2.39
CA LEU A 20 -4.99 -2.35 -1.60
C LEU A 20 -5.35 -3.83 -1.45
N VAL A 21 -5.14 -4.59 -2.52
CA VAL A 21 -5.36 -6.04 -2.56
C VAL A 21 -4.05 -6.76 -2.88
N PRO A 22 -3.85 -7.99 -2.40
CA PRO A 22 -2.72 -8.83 -2.81
C PRO A 22 -2.58 -8.87 -4.35
N GLY A 23 -1.36 -8.70 -4.84
CA GLY A 23 -1.02 -8.62 -6.27
C GLY A 23 -1.14 -7.22 -6.88
N SER A 24 -1.76 -6.25 -6.20
CA SER A 24 -1.83 -4.90 -6.76
C SER A 24 -0.48 -4.21 -6.72
N ARG A 25 -0.16 -3.50 -7.81
CA ARG A 25 1.11 -2.81 -7.99
C ARG A 25 0.95 -1.32 -7.75
N TRP A 26 1.95 -0.75 -7.07
CA TRP A 26 1.96 0.63 -6.62
C TRP A 26 3.31 1.23 -6.91
N ARG A 27 3.30 2.48 -7.37
CA ARG A 27 4.51 3.22 -7.71
C ARG A 27 4.75 4.29 -6.66
N THR A 28 5.97 4.35 -6.18
CA THR A 28 6.41 5.40 -5.28
C THR A 28 6.47 6.73 -6.03
N ARG A 29 5.80 7.76 -5.49
CA ARG A 29 5.83 9.14 -6.01
C ARG A 29 6.77 10.07 -5.25
N THR A 30 7.32 9.63 -4.12
CA THR A 30 8.23 10.44 -3.30
C THR A 30 9.58 10.64 -3.99
N ARG A 31 10.18 11.84 -3.84
CA ARG A 31 11.40 12.26 -4.57
C ARG A 31 12.55 11.26 -4.48
N ARG A 32 12.78 10.64 -3.30
CA ARG A 32 13.93 9.76 -3.03
C ARG A 32 13.85 8.42 -3.77
N HIS A 33 12.64 7.90 -4.01
CA HIS A 33 12.42 6.57 -4.59
C HIS A 33 11.41 6.63 -5.74
N ARG A 34 11.29 7.79 -6.40
CA ARG A 34 10.30 8.02 -7.45
C ARG A 34 10.44 6.98 -8.55
N GLY A 35 9.33 6.32 -8.88
CA GLY A 35 9.29 5.28 -9.92
C GLY A 35 9.58 3.85 -9.42
N GLN A 36 10.01 3.66 -8.17
CA GLN A 36 10.09 2.32 -7.58
C GLN A 36 8.68 1.71 -7.53
N VAL A 37 8.54 0.50 -8.04
CA VAL A 37 7.27 -0.24 -7.97
C VAL A 37 7.31 -1.21 -6.78
N HIS A 38 6.17 -1.34 -6.12
CA HIS A 38 5.92 -2.23 -5.01
C HIS A 38 4.67 -3.05 -5.32
N GLU A 39 4.74 -4.36 -5.11
CA GLU A 39 3.59 -5.25 -5.22
C GLU A 39 3.09 -5.56 -3.80
N VAL A 40 1.79 -5.41 -3.58
CA VAL A 40 1.16 -5.78 -2.30
C VAL A 40 1.16 -7.29 -2.19
N VAL A 41 1.80 -7.83 -1.16
CA VAL A 41 1.84 -9.26 -0.87
C VAL A 41 0.64 -9.66 -0.02
N ARG A 42 0.38 -8.90 1.04
CA ARG A 42 -0.77 -9.12 1.94
C ARG A 42 -1.04 -7.88 2.78
N LEU A 43 -2.25 -7.79 3.32
CA LEU A 43 -2.58 -6.84 4.37
C LEU A 43 -2.20 -7.41 5.74
N SER A 44 -1.92 -6.52 6.70
CA SER A 44 -1.83 -6.88 8.11
C SER A 44 -3.22 -7.29 8.63
N ALA A 45 -3.27 -8.24 9.56
CA ALA A 45 -4.52 -8.74 10.13
C ALA A 45 -5.34 -7.64 10.85
N ASP A 46 -4.64 -6.62 11.37
CA ASP A 46 -5.26 -5.44 12.00
C ASP A 46 -5.74 -4.38 11.00
N GLY A 47 -5.47 -4.56 9.70
CA GLY A 47 -5.82 -3.61 8.63
C GLY A 47 -5.06 -2.28 8.66
N ARG A 48 -4.02 -2.14 9.50
CA ARG A 48 -3.25 -0.88 9.68
C ARG A 48 -1.96 -0.86 8.88
N GLY A 49 -1.55 -2.00 8.34
CA GLY A 49 -0.32 -2.12 7.56
C GLY A 49 -0.46 -3.01 6.35
N VAL A 50 0.50 -2.88 5.45
CA VAL A 50 0.59 -3.60 4.19
C VAL A 50 2.00 -4.18 4.05
N TYR A 51 2.07 -5.45 3.66
CA TYR A 51 3.31 -6.12 3.32
C TYR A 51 3.52 -5.99 1.82
N VAL A 52 4.68 -5.46 1.43
CA VAL A 52 4.96 -5.12 0.04
C VAL A 52 6.31 -5.63 -0.38
N CYS A 53 6.40 -6.17 -1.59
CA CYS A 53 7.64 -6.57 -2.22
C CYS A 53 8.04 -5.51 -3.25
N SER A 54 9.28 -5.04 -3.23
CA SER A 54 9.73 -4.08 -4.25
C SER A 54 10.06 -4.81 -5.55
N VAL A 55 9.39 -4.41 -6.63
CA VAL A 55 9.54 -4.97 -7.97
C VAL A 55 10.11 -3.91 -8.92
N GLY A 56 11.09 -4.27 -9.77
CA GLY A 56 11.63 -3.38 -10.82
C GLY A 56 12.93 -2.61 -10.53
N ARG A 57 13.24 -1.62 -11.37
CA ARG A 57 14.52 -0.86 -11.46
C ARG A 57 14.54 0.43 -10.62
N GLY A 58 14.23 0.38 -9.33
CA GLY A 58 14.55 1.51 -8.44
C GLY A 58 15.85 1.27 -7.67
N PRO A 59 16.17 2.09 -6.65
CA PRO A 59 17.38 1.92 -5.84
C PRO A 59 17.45 0.48 -5.32
N ARG A 60 18.43 -0.30 -5.80
CA ARG A 60 18.60 -1.75 -5.60
C ARG A 60 18.56 -2.25 -4.15
N GLN A 61 18.50 -1.35 -3.17
CA GLN A 61 18.52 -1.65 -1.73
C GLN A 61 17.34 -2.51 -1.24
N HIS A 62 16.24 -2.58 -2.00
CA HIS A 62 15.00 -3.24 -1.58
C HIS A 62 14.44 -4.28 -2.56
N ALA A 63 15.13 -4.56 -3.68
CA ALA A 63 14.67 -5.52 -4.67
C ALA A 63 14.50 -6.92 -4.04
N ASN A 64 13.38 -7.58 -4.32
CA ASN A 64 13.03 -8.92 -3.83
C ASN A 64 12.91 -9.07 -2.30
N LYS A 65 12.81 -7.95 -1.57
CA LYS A 65 12.57 -7.98 -0.12
C LYS A 65 11.14 -7.52 0.17
N THR A 66 10.51 -8.24 1.08
CA THR A 66 9.19 -7.91 1.60
C THR A 66 9.32 -7.05 2.85
N TYR A 67 8.60 -5.93 2.90
CA TYR A 67 8.61 -5.00 4.02
C TYR A 67 7.20 -4.69 4.48
N HIS A 68 7.05 -4.37 5.76
CA HIS A 68 5.80 -3.92 6.35
C HIS A 68 5.76 -2.39 6.41
N VAL A 69 4.70 -1.79 5.89
CA VAL A 69 4.51 -0.33 5.84
C VAL A 69 3.12 0.00 6.39
N LYS A 70 2.99 1.09 7.14
CA LYS A 70 1.68 1.60 7.58
C LYS A 70 0.84 1.98 6.36
N VAL A 71 -0.44 1.61 6.36
CA VAL A 71 -1.37 1.86 5.25
C VAL A 71 -1.40 3.35 4.88
N ASP A 72 -1.51 4.24 5.85
CA ASP A 72 -1.58 5.69 5.57
C ASP A 72 -0.29 6.21 4.93
N ALA A 73 0.87 5.79 5.43
CA ALA A 73 2.16 6.19 4.88
C ALA A 73 2.36 5.65 3.46
N PHE A 74 1.92 4.42 3.22
CA PHE A 74 1.95 3.78 1.90
C PHE A 74 1.07 4.56 0.91
N LEU A 75 -0.16 4.85 1.28
CA LEU A 75 -1.14 5.56 0.46
C LEU A 75 -0.78 7.04 0.20
N MET A 76 -0.08 7.68 1.14
CA MET A 76 0.48 9.03 0.95
C MET A 76 1.71 9.01 0.01
N GLY A 77 2.52 7.97 0.07
CA GLY A 77 3.79 7.87 -0.66
C GLY A 77 3.69 7.22 -2.03
N MET A 78 2.55 6.58 -2.35
CA MET A 78 2.40 5.74 -3.53
C MET A 78 1.09 5.98 -4.28
N GLU A 79 1.11 5.65 -5.57
CA GLU A 79 -0.06 5.66 -6.45
C GLU A 79 -0.24 4.27 -7.07
N PRO A 80 -1.48 3.81 -7.30
CA PRO A 80 -1.70 2.53 -7.97
C PRO A 80 -1.15 2.61 -9.40
N VAL A 81 -0.38 1.60 -9.80
CA VAL A 81 -0.05 1.39 -11.19
C VAL A 81 -1.30 0.77 -11.80
N ALA A 82 -1.95 1.49 -12.72
CA ALA A 82 -3.04 0.90 -13.50
C ALA A 82 -2.58 -0.47 -13.98
N ALA A 83 -3.35 -1.52 -13.68
CA ALA A 83 -3.12 -2.81 -14.30
C ALA A 83 -3.05 -2.52 -15.80
N ALA A 84 -1.92 -2.83 -16.44
CA ALA A 84 -1.90 -2.86 -17.88
C ALA A 84 -3.05 -3.80 -18.23
N VAL A 85 -4.14 -3.27 -18.77
CA VAL A 85 -5.19 -4.06 -19.37
C VAL A 85 -4.46 -4.84 -20.44
N VAL A 86 -4.15 -6.09 -20.15
CA VAL A 86 -3.72 -7.04 -21.17
C VAL A 86 -4.96 -7.14 -22.06
N LYS A 87 -4.89 -6.43 -23.19
CA LYS A 87 -5.85 -6.54 -24.28
C LYS A 87 -5.80 -7.95 -24.85
#